data_AF-A0A2V7CEF5-F1
#
_entry.id   AF-A0A2V7CEF5-F1
#
_cell.length_a   1.000
_cell.length_b   1.000
_cell.length_c   1.000
_cell.angle_alpha   90.00
_cell.angle_beta   90.00
_cell.angle_gamma   90.00
#
_symmetry.space_group_name_H-M   'P 1'
#
loop_
_entity.id
_entity.type
_entity.pdbx_description
1 polymer ?
#
loop_
_entity_poly.entity_id
_entity_poly.type
_entity_poly.pdbx_seq_one_letter_code
_entity_poly.pdbx_strand_id
1 'polypeptide(L)'
;MTDAVVFELLRGRPLLVDVVALALAEGLVHLPARKVDGADGRIVQAPPMAGVLEHGERLAAVVDEHFLALELVPVERPIGRAGGEEEAVLLVDLGEVDGRRRLALLERAEGLRGRRLADVHGPVLEPLDGRLARRRDRVLRLEPFVLQESAGDRRDQRRVKRREAGELDVDLVAHGTLPRAVRRTTIALPRAGVKRGRHPLDPCFTRPVECSHPSVKAEELPLIGVTVLDLTRVLAGPYCTRLLSDLGARVIKIERQGEGDEMRRNYLQLETGRGDQSSYFTRVNVGKESVGVDMSRPEGQAIIHDLAKVADVVVENFMPGVVARLHCDFETLRAAKPDIIYCSISGFGQTGPWRSRPAFAHIINAVSGLMHLEQGDEPAPRASNLQAADVLAGTHAAVAILGAIIRKGRTGKGAHLDVSMLEALVAADSVTYAAVLNGGEEYGNPRPGMIVAPIGDRYLAMQFTGSGELWPRLLSVMGRPELGRDPRFDTSEKRRSNWRELRPIVEAWLATFATVEDARSVLAGARIPCAPVLKPAEVIAEPHMAERGFFPTVPHPARGAVRVTASPYHVDGEPVHPRGPAAYRVGEHTRAVLGDLLGYAPARIAELRRSGVIDAPEAE
;
A
#
# COMPACT_ATOMS: atom_id res chain seq x y z
N MET A 1 33.85 -4.26 -14.69
CA MET A 1 32.80 -3.77 -15.60
C MET A 1 32.50 -4.97 -16.49
N THR A 2 31.94 -6.06 -15.99
CA THR A 2 30.57 -6.17 -15.44
C THR A 2 29.61 -5.31 -16.24
N ASP A 3 29.03 -5.91 -17.28
CA ASP A 3 27.59 -6.10 -17.35
C ASP A 3 27.30 -7.14 -18.46
N ALA A 4 26.92 -8.35 -18.04
CA ALA A 4 26.22 -9.29 -18.89
C ALA A 4 24.72 -9.24 -18.51
N VAL A 5 23.87 -8.98 -19.48
CA VAL A 5 22.40 -9.11 -19.37
C VAL A 5 21.98 -10.20 -20.36
N VAL A 6 21.36 -11.27 -19.85
CA VAL A 6 20.76 -12.33 -20.67
C VAL A 6 19.24 -12.23 -20.56
N PHE A 7 18.54 -12.24 -21.71
CA PHE A 7 17.09 -12.31 -21.79
C PHE A 7 16.65 -13.75 -22.11
N GLU A 8 15.64 -14.26 -21.40
CA GLU A 8 14.95 -15.51 -21.72
C GLU A 8 13.48 -15.18 -22.03
N LEU A 9 13.00 -15.54 -23.22
CA LEU A 9 11.62 -15.28 -23.66
C LEU A 9 10.98 -16.61 -24.06
N LEU A 10 10.07 -17.12 -23.23
CA LEU A 10 9.28 -18.31 -23.52
C LEU A 10 7.87 -17.94 -23.99
N ARG A 11 7.46 -18.44 -25.17
CA ARG A 11 6.09 -18.97 -25.38
C ARG A 11 5.99 -19.83 -26.64
N GLY A 12 5.14 -20.86 -26.56
CA GLY A 12 5.12 -22.00 -27.47
C GLY A 12 4.41 -21.82 -28.82
N ARG A 13 5.04 -22.44 -29.84
CA ARG A 13 4.61 -22.91 -31.19
C ARG A 13 4.00 -21.89 -32.20
N PRO A 14 4.28 -22.00 -33.52
CA PRO A 14 5.47 -22.49 -34.23
C PRO A 14 6.12 -21.34 -35.02
N LEU A 15 7.05 -20.63 -34.41
CA LEU A 15 7.98 -19.70 -35.05
C LEU A 15 9.16 -19.63 -34.09
N LEU A 16 10.18 -20.45 -34.34
CA LEU A 16 11.42 -20.44 -33.58
C LEU A 16 12.38 -19.51 -34.32
N VAL A 17 12.58 -18.33 -33.76
CA VAL A 17 13.69 -17.44 -34.13
C VAL A 17 14.55 -17.34 -32.88
N ASP A 18 15.72 -17.98 -32.87
CA ASP A 18 16.74 -17.74 -31.86
C ASP A 18 17.56 -16.53 -32.32
N VAL A 19 17.38 -15.38 -31.65
CA VAL A 19 18.29 -14.25 -31.77
C VAL A 19 19.09 -14.17 -30.48
N VAL A 20 20.37 -14.55 -30.53
CA VAL A 20 21.33 -14.25 -29.47
C VAL A 20 22.16 -13.07 -29.95
N ALA A 21 21.94 -11.90 -29.38
CA ALA A 21 22.80 -10.73 -29.58
C ALA A 21 23.86 -10.70 -28.47
N LEU A 22 25.12 -10.56 -28.85
CA LEU A 22 26.24 -10.32 -27.94
C LEU A 22 26.82 -8.95 -28.26
N ALA A 23 26.74 -8.02 -27.31
CA ALA A 23 27.45 -6.76 -27.38
C ALA A 23 28.83 -6.95 -26.75
N LEU A 24 29.90 -6.68 -27.50
CA LEU A 24 31.25 -6.60 -26.96
C LEU A 24 31.60 -5.13 -26.73
N ALA A 25 32.41 -4.87 -25.69
CA ALA A 25 32.99 -3.56 -25.43
C ALA A 25 33.70 -3.08 -26.71
N GLU A 26 33.39 -1.86 -27.15
CA GLU A 26 33.81 -1.22 -28.42
C GLU A 26 32.83 -1.27 -29.62
N GLY A 27 31.54 -1.54 -29.41
CA GLY A 27 30.50 -1.10 -30.37
C GLY A 27 30.37 -1.88 -31.68
N LEU A 28 31.01 -3.06 -31.76
CA LEU A 28 30.76 -4.04 -32.83
C LEU A 28 29.67 -5.03 -32.38
N VAL A 29 28.63 -5.17 -33.19
CA VAL A 29 27.55 -6.14 -32.97
C VAL A 29 27.62 -7.21 -34.05
N HIS A 30 27.78 -8.47 -33.63
CA HIS A 30 27.70 -9.62 -34.52
C HIS A 30 26.36 -10.33 -34.31
N LEU A 31 25.58 -10.44 -35.39
CA LEU A 31 24.34 -11.22 -35.38
C LEU A 31 24.43 -12.27 -36.52
N PRO A 32 24.30 -13.56 -36.22
CA PRO A 32 24.08 -14.58 -37.26
C PRO A 32 22.62 -15.03 -37.28
N ALA A 33 21.93 -14.85 -38.41
CA ALA A 33 20.51 -15.16 -38.57
C ALA A 33 20.24 -16.57 -39.01
N ARG A 34 19.28 -17.25 -38.35
CA ARG A 34 18.69 -18.48 -38.87
C ARG A 34 17.17 -18.49 -38.68
N LYS A 35 16.44 -18.73 -39.78
CA LYS A 35 14.99 -18.92 -39.93
C LYS A 35 14.77 -20.26 -40.63
N VAL A 36 13.91 -21.07 -40.05
CA VAL A 36 13.42 -22.30 -40.66
C VAL A 36 11.92 -22.10 -40.85
N ASP A 37 11.43 -22.24 -42.08
CA ASP A 37 10.00 -22.22 -42.34
C ASP A 37 9.45 -23.66 -42.35
N GLY A 38 8.37 -23.87 -41.58
CA GLY A 38 7.91 -25.18 -41.11
C GLY A 38 7.14 -26.04 -42.10
N ALA A 39 7.20 -25.78 -43.41
CA ALA A 39 6.46 -26.58 -44.39
C ALA A 39 7.36 -27.39 -45.34
N ASP A 40 8.47 -26.86 -45.87
CA ASP A 40 9.11 -27.49 -47.05
C ASP A 40 10.64 -27.70 -46.95
N GLY A 41 11.25 -27.53 -45.77
CA GLY A 41 12.61 -28.03 -45.48
C GLY A 41 13.78 -27.50 -46.33
N ARG A 42 13.64 -26.38 -47.06
CA ARG A 42 14.73 -25.78 -47.84
C ARG A 42 15.55 -24.77 -47.01
N ILE A 43 16.87 -24.93 -47.06
CA ILE A 43 17.86 -24.03 -46.44
C ILE A 43 18.22 -22.89 -47.39
N VAL A 44 18.03 -21.64 -46.97
CA VAL A 44 18.66 -20.46 -47.60
C VAL A 44 19.75 -19.96 -46.64
N GLN A 45 20.89 -19.50 -47.15
CA GLN A 45 21.98 -18.97 -46.31
C GLN A 45 22.09 -17.47 -46.62
N ALA A 46 21.97 -16.60 -45.61
CA ALA A 46 22.27 -15.18 -45.77
C ALA A 46 23.73 -14.91 -45.36
N PRO A 47 24.47 -14.04 -46.07
CA PRO A 47 25.86 -13.71 -45.72
C PRO A 47 25.91 -12.90 -44.41
N PRO A 48 26.98 -13.04 -43.61
CA PRO A 48 27.13 -12.26 -42.38
C PRO A 48 27.26 -10.77 -42.71
N MET A 49 26.48 -9.93 -42.03
CA MET A 49 26.69 -8.49 -42.06
C MET A 49 27.66 -8.08 -40.95
N ALA A 50 28.72 -7.38 -41.33
CA ALA A 50 29.56 -6.61 -40.43
C ALA A 50 29.34 -5.13 -40.73
N GLY A 51 29.03 -4.34 -39.71
CA GLY A 51 28.83 -2.90 -39.82
C GLY A 51 29.41 -2.18 -38.61
N VAL A 52 29.91 -0.97 -38.82
CA VAL A 52 30.37 -0.06 -37.76
C VAL A 52 29.22 0.88 -37.44
N LEU A 53 28.78 0.94 -36.18
CA LEU A 53 27.84 1.96 -35.74
C LEU A 53 28.61 3.26 -35.49
N GLU A 54 28.44 4.25 -36.38
CA GLU A 54 28.90 5.60 -36.08
C GLU A 54 28.04 6.21 -34.97
N HIS A 55 28.68 7.02 -34.13
CA HIS A 55 28.10 7.58 -32.90
C HIS A 55 26.77 8.30 -33.17
N GLY A 56 25.63 7.68 -32.83
CA GLY A 56 24.33 8.37 -32.86
C GLY A 56 23.07 7.57 -33.18
N GLU A 57 23.10 6.34 -33.71
CA GLU A 57 21.88 5.57 -34.04
C GLU A 57 21.68 4.30 -33.19
N ARG A 58 20.40 3.95 -32.90
CA ARG A 58 19.98 2.87 -31.99
C ARG A 58 19.84 1.52 -32.71
N LEU A 59 20.37 0.46 -32.10
CA LEU A 59 20.43 -0.93 -32.59
C LEU A 59 19.08 -1.58 -32.98
N ALA A 60 17.95 -1.04 -32.54
CA ALA A 60 16.62 -1.57 -32.85
C ALA A 60 16.20 -1.43 -34.33
N ALA A 61 16.75 -0.46 -35.07
CA ALA A 61 16.39 -0.23 -36.48
C ALA A 61 17.08 -1.21 -37.45
N VAL A 62 18.19 -1.84 -37.06
CA VAL A 62 18.99 -2.77 -37.89
C VAL A 62 18.47 -4.22 -37.79
N VAL A 63 17.79 -4.57 -36.69
CA VAL A 63 17.27 -5.92 -36.45
C VAL A 63 16.02 -6.22 -37.28
N ASP A 64 15.23 -5.20 -37.65
CA ASP A 64 13.95 -5.36 -38.35
C ASP A 64 14.08 -5.75 -39.83
N GLU A 65 15.24 -5.55 -40.47
CA GLU A 65 15.37 -5.78 -41.92
C GLU A 65 15.96 -7.15 -42.34
N HIS A 66 16.66 -7.96 -41.51
CA HIS A 66 17.65 -8.93 -42.06
C HIS A 66 17.68 -10.42 -41.60
N PHE A 67 16.82 -10.94 -40.71
CA PHE A 67 17.05 -12.29 -40.14
C PHE A 67 16.24 -13.47 -40.78
N LEU A 68 16.83 -14.14 -41.79
CA LEU A 68 16.38 -15.40 -42.43
C LEU A 68 17.56 -16.42 -42.71
N ALA A 69 17.60 -17.58 -42.01
CA ALA A 69 18.05 -18.97 -42.39
C ALA A 69 19.43 -19.71 -42.00
N LEU A 70 19.29 -20.84 -41.22
CA LEU A 70 19.92 -22.22 -41.09
C LEU A 70 21.38 -22.71 -40.77
N GLU A 71 21.43 -23.85 -39.99
CA GLU A 71 22.36 -24.75 -39.16
C GLU A 71 23.89 -25.04 -39.43
N LEU A 72 24.65 -25.53 -38.39
CA LEU A 72 26.11 -25.88 -38.36
C LEU A 72 26.41 -27.17 -37.56
N VAL A 73 27.48 -27.90 -37.94
CA VAL A 73 27.98 -29.21 -37.40
C VAL A 73 29.39 -29.03 -36.78
N PRO A 74 29.83 -29.82 -35.77
CA PRO A 74 30.99 -29.48 -34.92
C PRO A 74 32.32 -30.14 -35.33
N VAL A 75 33.45 -29.53 -34.91
CA VAL A 75 34.79 -30.13 -34.90
C VAL A 75 35.49 -29.89 -33.57
N GLU A 76 36.14 -30.95 -33.06
CA GLU A 76 36.89 -31.03 -31.82
C GLU A 76 38.36 -30.60 -32.00
N ARG A 77 38.87 -29.68 -31.16
CA ARG A 77 40.27 -29.64 -30.65
C ARG A 77 40.48 -28.56 -29.56
N PRO A 78 41.48 -28.72 -28.66
CA PRO A 78 41.61 -27.96 -27.42
C PRO A 78 42.42 -26.64 -27.57
N ILE A 79 42.02 -25.61 -26.84
CA ILE A 79 42.67 -24.28 -26.84
C ILE A 79 43.79 -24.23 -25.79
N GLY A 80 44.96 -23.75 -26.22
CA GLY A 80 46.16 -23.53 -25.41
C GLY A 80 46.17 -22.20 -24.66
N ARG A 81 47.14 -22.08 -23.73
CA ARG A 81 47.30 -20.97 -22.78
C ARG A 81 47.64 -19.63 -23.43
N ALA A 82 46.91 -18.58 -23.06
CA ALA A 82 47.41 -17.20 -23.04
C ALA A 82 46.83 -16.47 -21.81
N GLY A 83 47.68 -15.69 -21.14
CA GLY A 83 47.40 -15.09 -19.84
C GLY A 83 46.67 -13.75 -19.95
N GLY A 84 45.71 -13.58 -19.05
CA GLY A 84 44.93 -12.38 -18.75
C GLY A 84 43.87 -12.81 -17.74
N GLU A 85 43.64 -12.03 -16.69
CA GLU A 85 42.54 -12.32 -15.74
C GLU A 85 41.19 -12.11 -16.44
N GLU A 86 40.69 -13.15 -17.08
CA GLU A 86 39.32 -13.24 -17.62
C GLU A 86 38.46 -14.07 -16.65
N GLU A 87 37.32 -13.52 -16.23
CA GLU A 87 36.29 -14.26 -15.50
C GLU A 87 35.66 -15.30 -16.45
N ALA A 88 36.10 -16.55 -16.35
CA ALA A 88 35.48 -17.65 -17.07
C ALA A 88 34.14 -18.03 -16.42
N VAL A 89 33.03 -17.79 -17.13
CA VAL A 89 31.69 -18.29 -16.79
C VAL A 89 31.52 -19.67 -17.43
N LEU A 90 31.24 -20.70 -16.63
CA LEU A 90 31.01 -22.06 -17.13
C LEU A 90 29.52 -22.39 -17.14
N LEU A 91 29.00 -22.72 -18.32
CA LEU A 91 27.71 -23.35 -18.51
C LEU A 91 27.88 -24.86 -18.46
N VAL A 92 27.14 -25.51 -17.55
CA VAL A 92 27.13 -26.97 -17.40
C VAL A 92 25.78 -27.50 -17.85
N ASP A 93 25.81 -28.47 -18.76
CA ASP A 93 24.62 -29.20 -19.19
C ASP A 93 24.24 -30.24 -18.14
N LEU A 94 23.04 -30.09 -17.57
CA LEU A 94 22.51 -30.98 -16.55
C LEU A 94 21.66 -32.11 -17.16
N GLY A 95 21.55 -32.16 -18.49
CA GLY A 95 20.76 -33.15 -19.21
C GLY A 95 19.27 -32.86 -19.15
N GLU A 96 18.48 -33.88 -19.49
CA GLU A 96 17.02 -33.78 -19.61
C GLU A 96 16.34 -34.10 -18.27
N VAL A 97 15.56 -33.14 -17.75
CA VAL A 97 14.75 -33.30 -16.54
C VAL A 97 13.32 -32.92 -16.89
N ASP A 98 12.38 -33.84 -16.68
CA ASP A 98 10.96 -33.69 -17.03
C ASP A 98 10.70 -33.32 -18.51
N GLY A 99 11.46 -33.92 -19.43
CA GLY A 99 11.32 -33.71 -20.88
C GLY A 99 11.77 -32.34 -21.36
N ARG A 100 12.61 -31.65 -20.59
CA ARG A 100 13.27 -30.40 -20.98
C ARG A 100 14.75 -30.46 -20.59
N ARG A 101 15.61 -30.10 -21.54
CA ARG A 101 17.05 -30.00 -21.31
C ARG A 101 17.35 -28.78 -20.45
N ARG A 102 18.15 -28.95 -19.38
CA ARG A 102 18.46 -27.87 -18.44
C ARG A 102 19.95 -27.58 -18.42
N LEU A 103 20.29 -26.30 -18.42
CA LEU A 103 21.65 -25.79 -18.26
C LEU A 103 21.73 -25.02 -16.94
N ALA A 104 22.88 -25.09 -16.28
CA ALA A 104 23.19 -24.26 -15.11
C ALA A 104 24.43 -23.40 -15.36
N LEU A 105 24.37 -22.16 -14.87
CA LEU A 105 25.48 -21.21 -14.88
C LEU A 105 26.21 -21.32 -13.53
N LEU A 106 27.52 -21.60 -13.57
CA LEU A 106 28.37 -21.57 -12.37
C LEU A 106 29.20 -20.28 -12.39
N GLU A 107 28.94 -19.40 -11.42
CA GLU A 107 29.73 -18.19 -11.21
C GLU A 107 30.85 -18.42 -10.17
N ARG A 108 32.03 -17.87 -10.49
CA ARG A 108 33.32 -17.85 -9.77
C ARG A 108 34.27 -19.04 -9.95
N ALA A 109 35.38 -18.74 -10.62
CA ALA A 109 36.54 -19.62 -10.81
C ALA A 109 37.64 -19.45 -9.74
N GLU A 110 37.30 -19.25 -8.47
CA GLU A 110 38.32 -19.29 -7.38
C GLU A 110 38.51 -20.70 -6.81
N GLY A 111 37.55 -21.62 -6.98
CA GLY A 111 37.60 -22.97 -6.43
C GLY A 111 38.17 -24.07 -7.35
N LEU A 112 38.44 -23.77 -8.63
CA LEU A 112 38.76 -24.79 -9.65
C LEU A 112 40.20 -24.76 -10.17
N ARG A 113 41.09 -23.96 -9.57
CA ARG A 113 42.51 -23.95 -9.93
C ARG A 113 43.13 -25.34 -9.73
N GLY A 114 43.42 -26.03 -10.83
CA GLY A 114 44.19 -27.27 -10.85
C GLY A 114 43.39 -28.59 -10.85
N ARG A 115 42.06 -28.59 -11.04
CA ARG A 115 41.26 -29.83 -11.16
C ARG A 115 40.86 -30.13 -12.61
N ARG A 116 40.76 -31.41 -12.99
CA ARG A 116 40.21 -31.81 -14.30
C ARG A 116 38.68 -31.86 -14.22
N LEU A 117 37.99 -31.51 -15.31
CA LEU A 117 36.53 -31.41 -15.39
C LEU A 117 35.82 -32.73 -15.02
N ALA A 118 36.47 -33.87 -15.25
CA ALA A 118 35.95 -35.19 -14.87
C ALA A 118 35.81 -35.41 -13.36
N ASP A 119 36.54 -34.65 -12.53
CA ASP A 119 36.54 -34.80 -11.06
C ASP A 119 35.40 -34.02 -10.37
N VAL A 120 34.60 -33.27 -11.14
CA VAL A 120 33.49 -32.44 -10.63
C VAL A 120 32.13 -33.16 -10.75
N HIS A 121 32.05 -34.21 -11.57
CA HIS A 121 30.81 -34.97 -11.85
C HIS A 121 30.31 -35.87 -10.70
N GLY A 122 30.95 -35.85 -9.53
CA GLY A 122 30.79 -36.87 -8.48
C GLY A 122 29.65 -36.77 -7.46
N PRO A 123 29.06 -35.60 -7.10
CA PRO A 123 28.11 -35.58 -5.96
C PRO A 123 26.75 -34.89 -6.18
N VAL A 124 26.26 -34.69 -7.42
CA VAL A 124 24.92 -34.09 -7.66
C VAL A 124 23.86 -35.13 -8.05
N LEU A 125 24.03 -36.36 -7.57
CA LEU A 125 23.00 -37.41 -7.68
C LEU A 125 22.96 -38.22 -6.38
N GLU A 126 22.16 -37.78 -5.41
CA GLU A 126 21.40 -38.73 -4.58
C GLU A 126 19.92 -38.29 -4.51
N PRO A 127 18.96 -39.24 -4.54
CA PRO A 127 17.55 -38.98 -4.83
C PRO A 127 16.72 -38.70 -3.56
N LEU A 128 15.61 -38.01 -3.76
CA LEU A 128 14.47 -37.97 -2.86
C LEU A 128 13.98 -39.39 -2.51
N ASP A 129 14.20 -39.89 -1.27
CA ASP A 129 13.18 -40.60 -0.47
C ASP A 129 13.65 -41.10 0.93
N GLY A 130 12.79 -40.90 1.93
CA GLY A 130 12.47 -41.81 3.07
C GLY A 130 13.54 -42.36 4.05
N ARG A 131 13.49 -41.86 5.31
CA ARG A 131 13.83 -42.51 6.61
C ARG A 131 15.32 -42.82 6.95
N LEU A 132 15.63 -42.66 8.26
CA LEU A 132 16.83 -43.06 9.03
C LEU A 132 18.06 -42.15 8.85
N ALA A 133 18.45 -41.30 9.81
CA ALA A 133 19.00 -41.58 11.13
C ALA A 133 20.45 -42.11 11.13
N ARG A 134 21.31 -41.34 11.82
CA ARG A 134 22.51 -41.70 12.63
C ARG A 134 23.90 -41.37 12.06
N ARG A 135 24.48 -40.36 12.73
CA ARG A 135 25.79 -40.37 13.44
C ARG A 135 27.12 -40.34 12.65
N ARG A 136 27.84 -39.24 12.97
CA ARG A 136 29.25 -39.12 13.44
C ARG A 136 30.35 -39.18 12.36
N ASP A 137 31.44 -38.42 12.41
CA ASP A 137 32.01 -37.44 13.36
C ASP A 137 33.19 -36.70 12.67
N ARG A 138 33.62 -35.57 13.27
CA ARG A 138 34.85 -34.73 13.10
C ARG A 138 34.70 -33.48 12.22
N VAL A 139 34.42 -32.29 12.76
CA VAL A 139 35.16 -31.41 13.70
C VAL A 139 36.41 -30.75 13.08
N LEU A 140 36.26 -29.49 12.68
CA LEU A 140 37.29 -28.44 12.78
C LEU A 140 36.69 -27.28 13.59
N ARG A 141 37.45 -26.86 14.61
CA ARG A 141 37.10 -25.91 15.68
C ARG A 141 36.99 -24.47 15.18
N LEU A 142 35.99 -23.75 15.71
CA LEU A 142 36.03 -22.30 15.90
C LEU A 142 35.81 -22.01 17.40
N GLU A 143 36.69 -21.20 17.95
CA GLU A 143 36.80 -20.81 19.36
C GLU A 143 35.57 -19.99 19.82
N PRO A 144 35.02 -20.25 21.02
CA PRO A 144 33.99 -19.41 21.62
C PRO A 144 34.60 -18.29 22.47
N PHE A 145 34.21 -17.04 22.21
CA PHE A 145 34.54 -15.89 23.06
C PHE A 145 33.69 -15.94 24.34
N VAL A 146 34.36 -16.04 25.48
CA VAL A 146 33.80 -16.11 26.83
C VAL A 146 33.82 -14.71 27.46
N LEU A 147 32.67 -14.23 27.92
CA LEU A 147 32.61 -13.13 28.88
C LEU A 147 32.89 -13.69 30.28
N GLN A 148 33.95 -13.21 30.92
CA GLN A 148 34.33 -13.56 32.29
C GLN A 148 33.33 -12.99 33.30
N GLU A 149 32.68 -13.88 34.04
CA GLU A 149 32.09 -13.56 35.35
C GLU A 149 33.21 -13.34 36.37
N SER A 150 33.11 -12.26 37.13
CA SER A 150 33.89 -12.06 38.36
C SER A 150 33.10 -12.67 39.52
N ALA A 151 33.67 -13.70 40.14
CA ALA A 151 33.10 -14.36 41.32
C ALA A 151 33.28 -13.49 42.58
N GLY A 152 32.24 -13.43 43.42
CA GLY A 152 32.24 -12.69 44.69
C GLY A 152 31.05 -13.02 45.60
N ASP A 153 31.00 -14.28 46.03
CA ASP A 153 30.46 -14.81 47.30
C ASP A 153 28.95 -14.90 47.60
N ARG A 154 28.65 -15.92 48.41
CA ARG A 154 27.38 -16.61 48.66
C ARG A 154 26.65 -16.06 49.89
N ARG A 155 25.30 -16.14 49.86
CA ARG A 155 24.36 -16.69 50.88
C ARG A 155 23.15 -15.80 51.19
N ASP A 156 22.03 -16.50 51.42
CA ASP A 156 20.80 -16.12 52.14
C ASP A 156 19.83 -15.14 51.46
N GLN A 157 18.50 -15.20 51.58
CA GLN A 157 17.48 -16.20 51.98
C GLN A 157 16.10 -15.50 51.76
N ARG A 158 15.09 -16.25 51.30
CA ARG A 158 13.65 -16.22 51.68
C ARG A 158 12.76 -14.95 51.53
N ARG A 159 11.58 -15.17 50.89
CA ARG A 159 10.17 -14.70 51.17
C ARG A 159 9.89 -13.18 51.33
N VAL A 160 8.88 -12.65 50.61
CA VAL A 160 7.55 -12.20 51.13
C VAL A 160 6.67 -11.55 50.02
N LYS A 161 5.36 -11.85 50.13
CA LYS A 161 4.09 -11.40 49.53
C LYS A 161 3.93 -10.00 48.87
N ARG A 162 3.20 -10.01 47.73
CA ARG A 162 1.88 -9.37 47.43
C ARG A 162 1.66 -7.86 47.78
N ARG A 163 1.63 -6.98 46.77
CA ARG A 163 0.49 -6.11 46.31
C ARG A 163 0.95 -4.91 45.46
N GLU A 164 0.14 -4.66 44.41
CA GLU A 164 -0.22 -3.39 43.76
C GLU A 164 0.82 -2.52 43.01
N ALA A 165 0.53 -2.42 41.70
CA ALA A 165 0.46 -1.22 40.86
C ALA A 165 1.64 -0.24 40.78
N GLY A 166 2.10 0.00 39.55
CA GLY A 166 2.92 1.16 39.21
C GLY A 166 3.52 1.01 37.83
N GLU A 167 3.12 1.89 36.93
CA GLU A 167 3.65 2.17 35.59
C GLU A 167 5.18 1.98 35.47
N LEU A 168 5.62 1.43 34.33
CA LEU A 168 6.98 1.62 33.85
C LEU A 168 6.95 1.81 32.33
N ASP A 169 7.03 3.07 31.96
CA ASP A 169 7.52 3.58 30.69
C ASP A 169 9.03 3.82 30.88
N VAL A 170 9.90 3.21 30.06
CA VAL A 170 11.28 3.65 29.77
C VAL A 170 11.93 2.83 28.63
N ASP A 171 12.08 3.49 27.49
CA ASP A 171 13.22 3.67 26.58
C ASP A 171 14.53 2.83 26.64
N LEU A 172 14.98 2.54 25.40
CA LEU A 172 16.34 2.54 24.81
C LEU A 172 17.55 1.77 25.40
N VAL A 173 18.25 1.04 24.50
CA VAL A 173 19.71 0.78 24.49
C VAL A 173 20.20 0.75 23.02
N ALA A 174 20.89 1.78 22.51
CA ALA A 174 22.35 2.01 22.38
C ALA A 174 22.97 1.38 21.10
N HIS A 175 23.87 2.00 20.33
CA HIS A 175 25.15 2.69 20.62
C HIS A 175 25.48 3.69 19.47
N GLY A 176 26.35 4.71 19.53
CA GLY A 176 27.31 5.21 20.51
C GLY A 176 28.45 5.96 19.79
N THR A 177 28.78 7.20 20.20
CA THR A 177 30.14 7.80 20.33
C THR A 177 30.06 9.33 20.48
N LEU A 178 30.63 9.87 21.57
CA LEU A 178 31.00 11.28 21.69
C LEU A 178 32.30 11.40 22.52
N PRO A 179 33.25 12.27 22.16
CA PRO A 179 34.38 12.62 23.02
C PRO A 179 34.05 13.77 24.00
N ARG A 180 34.87 13.83 25.04
CA ARG A 180 34.75 14.61 26.28
C ARG A 180 34.96 16.13 26.14
N ALA A 181 34.36 16.81 27.12
CA ALA A 181 34.73 18.07 27.79
C ALA A 181 34.15 19.38 27.21
N VAL A 182 33.36 20.09 28.04
CA VAL A 182 33.74 21.38 28.67
C VAL A 182 32.67 21.81 29.72
N ARG A 183 33.21 22.19 30.89
CA ARG A 183 32.73 23.02 32.01
C ARG A 183 31.23 23.37 32.15
N ARG A 184 30.71 23.05 33.34
CA ARG A 184 29.51 23.67 33.96
C ARG A 184 29.67 25.18 34.07
N THR A 185 28.71 25.93 33.56
CA THR A 185 28.46 27.32 33.97
C THR A 185 26.98 27.45 34.27
N THR A 186 26.66 27.66 35.54
CA THR A 186 25.32 27.95 36.04
C THR A 186 24.98 29.39 35.64
N ILE A 187 24.01 29.58 34.74
CA ILE A 187 23.43 30.90 34.46
C ILE A 187 22.01 30.90 35.01
N ALA A 188 21.77 31.74 36.01
CA ALA A 188 20.46 32.08 36.53
C ALA A 188 19.70 32.93 35.50
N LEU A 189 18.49 32.51 35.14
CA LEU A 189 17.56 33.31 34.34
C LEU A 189 16.70 34.21 35.26
N PRO A 190 16.48 35.49 34.89
CA PRO A 190 15.69 36.41 35.69
C PRO A 190 14.18 36.12 35.56
N ARG A 191 13.47 36.29 36.67
CA ARG A 191 12.00 36.25 36.74
C ARG A 191 11.42 37.45 35.99
N ALA A 192 10.87 37.21 34.80
CA ALA A 192 9.94 38.13 34.14
C ALA A 192 8.54 37.51 34.15
N GLY A 193 7.59 38.22 34.78
CA GLY A 193 6.23 37.76 35.01
C GLY A 193 5.44 37.61 33.71
N VAL A 194 5.02 36.38 33.41
CA VAL A 194 3.99 36.11 32.41
C VAL A 194 2.64 36.18 33.11
N LYS A 195 1.86 37.22 32.79
CA LYS A 195 0.44 37.28 33.11
C LYS A 195 -0.25 36.07 32.45
N ARG A 196 -0.80 35.17 33.27
CA ARG A 196 -1.71 34.11 32.80
C ARG A 196 -3.00 34.76 32.30
N GLY A 197 -3.05 35.07 31.01
CA GLY A 197 -4.31 35.27 30.30
C GLY A 197 -5.02 33.92 30.23
N ARG A 198 -6.01 33.70 31.10
CA ARG A 198 -7.04 32.69 30.87
C ARG A 198 -7.89 33.19 29.71
N HIS A 199 -7.68 32.68 28.50
CA HIS A 199 -8.75 32.66 27.52
C HIS A 199 -9.67 31.49 27.89
N PRO A 200 -10.92 31.74 28.33
CA PRO A 200 -11.90 30.68 28.31
C PRO A 200 -12.10 30.30 26.83
N LEU A 201 -11.94 29.02 26.51
CA LEU A 201 -12.49 28.48 25.27
C LEU A 201 -14.01 28.64 25.39
N ASP A 202 -14.55 29.64 24.70
CA ASP A 202 -16.00 29.85 24.64
C ASP A 202 -16.69 28.58 24.13
N PRO A 203 -17.73 28.07 24.81
CA PRO A 203 -18.54 26.97 24.33
C PRO A 203 -19.52 27.49 23.28
N CYS A 204 -19.02 27.95 22.13
CA CYS A 204 -19.83 28.34 20.99
C CYS A 204 -19.68 27.32 19.85
N PHE A 205 -20.04 26.06 20.15
CA PHE A 205 -20.25 24.98 19.17
C PHE A 205 -21.58 24.24 19.41
N THR A 206 -22.55 24.90 20.06
CA THR A 206 -23.81 24.32 20.54
C THR A 206 -25.03 24.75 19.73
N ARG A 207 -24.88 25.04 18.44
CA ARG A 207 -26.02 25.00 17.52
C ARG A 207 -25.74 23.94 16.46
N PRO A 208 -26.53 22.86 16.39
CA PRO A 208 -26.58 22.06 15.19
C PRO A 208 -26.96 23.04 14.09
N VAL A 209 -26.07 23.29 13.14
CA VAL A 209 -26.54 23.70 11.83
C VAL A 209 -27.29 22.47 11.35
N GLU A 210 -28.61 22.51 11.41
CA GLU A 210 -29.45 21.56 10.68
C GLU A 210 -29.07 21.75 9.22
N CYS A 211 -28.13 20.94 8.73
CA CYS A 211 -27.85 20.83 7.32
C CYS A 211 -29.07 20.12 6.71
N SER A 212 -30.15 20.85 6.49
CA SER A 212 -31.31 20.44 5.70
C SER A 212 -30.96 20.47 4.21
N HIS A 213 -29.84 19.83 3.85
CA HIS A 213 -29.57 19.53 2.46
C HIS A 213 -30.45 18.33 2.11
N PRO A 214 -31.17 18.36 0.97
CA PRO A 214 -31.69 17.12 0.44
C PRO A 214 -30.53 16.12 0.33
N SER A 215 -30.77 14.88 0.71
CA SER A 215 -29.88 13.77 0.36
C SER A 215 -30.63 12.89 -0.63
N VAL A 216 -29.90 12.14 -1.44
CA VAL A 216 -30.49 11.15 -2.35
C VAL A 216 -31.51 10.30 -1.60
N LYS A 217 -32.71 10.14 -2.17
CA LYS A 217 -33.77 9.36 -1.54
C LYS A 217 -33.31 7.92 -1.31
N ALA A 218 -33.73 7.38 -0.18
CA ALA A 218 -33.29 6.11 0.30
C ALA A 218 -33.55 4.95 -0.66
N GLU A 219 -34.65 5.02 -1.39
CA GLU A 219 -35.17 3.96 -2.26
C GLU A 219 -34.54 3.98 -3.67
N GLU A 220 -33.84 5.07 -4.02
CA GLU A 220 -33.26 5.30 -5.34
C GLU A 220 -31.74 5.05 -5.38
N LEU A 221 -31.15 4.66 -4.24
CA LEU A 221 -29.72 4.37 -4.13
C LEU A 221 -29.33 3.09 -4.91
N PRO A 222 -28.16 3.07 -5.56
CA PRO A 222 -27.84 2.07 -6.58
C PRO A 222 -27.62 0.64 -6.06
N LEU A 223 -27.40 0.46 -4.75
CA LEU A 223 -27.22 -0.84 -4.12
C LEU A 223 -28.38 -1.26 -3.23
N ILE A 224 -29.55 -0.63 -3.38
CA ILE A 224 -30.76 -1.11 -2.71
C ILE A 224 -31.04 -2.57 -3.14
N GLY A 225 -31.27 -3.42 -2.14
CA GLY A 225 -31.46 -4.86 -2.33
C GLY A 225 -30.17 -5.69 -2.25
N VAL A 226 -28.99 -5.07 -2.22
CA VAL A 226 -27.71 -5.80 -2.05
C VAL A 226 -27.43 -6.01 -0.57
N THR A 227 -27.16 -7.26 -0.18
CA THR A 227 -26.73 -7.59 1.19
C THR A 227 -25.23 -7.92 1.23
N VAL A 228 -24.50 -7.24 2.11
CA VAL A 228 -23.06 -7.40 2.32
C VAL A 228 -22.79 -7.99 3.70
N LEU A 229 -22.10 -9.13 3.75
CA LEU A 229 -21.54 -9.70 4.96
C LEU A 229 -20.13 -9.15 5.17
N ASP A 230 -19.98 -8.32 6.18
CA ASP A 230 -18.74 -7.61 6.51
C ASP A 230 -17.99 -8.32 7.64
N LEU A 231 -16.96 -9.11 7.29
CA LEU A 231 -16.07 -9.78 8.24
C LEU A 231 -14.83 -8.92 8.58
N THR A 232 -14.83 -7.65 8.16
CA THR A 232 -13.63 -6.83 8.15
C THR A 232 -13.38 -6.13 9.49
N ARG A 233 -12.13 -5.68 9.67
CA ARG A 233 -11.63 -5.03 10.88
C ARG A 233 -10.68 -3.88 10.55
N VAL A 234 -10.53 -2.92 11.45
CA VAL A 234 -9.62 -1.77 11.27
C VAL A 234 -10.01 -0.97 10.00
N LEU A 235 -9.11 -0.61 9.07
CA LEU A 235 -9.46 0.47 8.14
C LEU A 235 -9.89 0.02 6.74
N ALA A 236 -9.06 -0.70 5.99
CA ALA A 236 -9.31 -0.94 4.56
C ALA A 236 -10.69 -1.58 4.26
N GLY A 237 -11.00 -2.66 4.97
CA GLY A 237 -12.28 -3.36 4.82
C GLY A 237 -13.48 -2.55 5.32
N PRO A 238 -13.48 -2.01 6.55
CA PRO A 238 -14.60 -1.21 7.03
C PRO A 238 -14.84 0.05 6.19
N TYR A 239 -13.79 0.64 5.61
CA TYR A 239 -13.92 1.74 4.66
C TYR A 239 -14.61 1.31 3.36
N CYS A 240 -14.21 0.16 2.77
CA CYS A 240 -14.89 -0.42 1.62
C CYS A 240 -16.39 -0.64 1.88
N THR A 241 -16.73 -1.34 2.96
CA THR A 241 -18.14 -1.66 3.26
C THR A 241 -18.94 -0.43 3.69
N ARG A 242 -18.29 0.63 4.21
CA ARG A 242 -18.92 1.93 4.42
C ARG A 242 -19.35 2.58 3.10
N LEU A 243 -18.49 2.56 2.08
CA LEU A 243 -18.83 3.10 0.75
C LEU A 243 -20.03 2.34 0.14
N LEU A 244 -20.07 1.01 0.30
CA LEU A 244 -21.20 0.21 -0.16
C LEU A 244 -22.50 0.51 0.62
N SER A 245 -22.40 0.71 1.95
CA SER A 245 -23.54 1.11 2.78
C SER A 245 -24.11 2.46 2.37
N ASP A 246 -23.26 3.45 2.14
CA ASP A 246 -23.65 4.79 1.66
C ASP A 246 -24.37 4.72 0.31
N LEU A 247 -24.00 3.78 -0.56
CA LEU A 247 -24.66 3.50 -1.84
C LEU A 247 -25.95 2.66 -1.70
N GLY A 248 -26.40 2.37 -0.49
CA GLY A 248 -27.68 1.72 -0.22
C GLY A 248 -27.61 0.23 0.14
N ALA A 249 -26.42 -0.39 0.15
CA ALA A 249 -26.29 -1.79 0.52
C ALA A 249 -26.63 -2.01 2.00
N ARG A 250 -27.31 -3.12 2.32
CA ARG A 250 -27.49 -3.58 3.70
C ARG A 250 -26.20 -4.26 4.16
N VAL A 251 -25.49 -3.65 5.10
CA VAL A 251 -24.19 -4.15 5.57
C VAL A 251 -24.32 -4.74 6.96
N ILE A 252 -24.09 -6.05 7.06
CA ILE A 252 -24.10 -6.83 8.30
C ILE A 252 -22.64 -7.05 8.73
N LYS A 253 -22.18 -6.25 9.70
CA LYS A 253 -20.83 -6.35 10.26
C LYS A 253 -20.78 -7.42 11.34
N ILE A 254 -19.90 -8.40 11.12
CA ILE A 254 -19.55 -9.41 12.10
C ILE A 254 -18.46 -8.86 13.01
N GLU A 255 -18.74 -8.90 14.30
CA GLU A 255 -17.87 -8.41 15.35
C GLU A 255 -17.53 -9.54 16.32
N ARG A 256 -16.31 -9.53 16.86
CA ARG A 256 -15.90 -10.54 17.85
C ARG A 256 -16.82 -10.47 19.07
N GLN A 257 -17.33 -11.61 19.48
CA GLN A 257 -18.07 -11.75 20.73
C GLN A 257 -17.25 -11.20 21.91
N GLY A 258 -17.86 -10.38 22.75
CA GLY A 258 -17.29 -9.72 23.93
C GLY A 258 -16.40 -8.50 23.65
N GLU A 259 -15.74 -8.44 22.49
CA GLU A 259 -14.70 -7.41 22.23
C GLU A 259 -15.06 -6.44 21.10
N GLY A 260 -15.73 -6.91 20.05
CA GLY A 260 -15.94 -6.21 18.80
C GLY A 260 -14.67 -5.85 18.01
N ASP A 261 -14.82 -4.87 17.12
CA ASP A 261 -13.71 -4.31 16.34
C ASP A 261 -12.72 -3.54 17.24
N GLU A 262 -11.41 -3.65 16.98
CA GLU A 262 -10.39 -2.88 17.71
C GLU A 262 -10.63 -1.37 17.67
N MET A 263 -11.20 -0.86 16.57
CA MET A 263 -11.46 0.56 16.43
C MET A 263 -12.40 1.10 17.50
N ARG A 264 -13.23 0.28 18.15
CA ARG A 264 -14.13 0.72 19.23
C ARG A 264 -13.36 1.35 20.41
N ARG A 265 -12.09 0.96 20.61
CA ARG A 265 -11.25 1.37 21.75
C ARG A 265 -10.26 2.50 21.48
N ASN A 266 -10.12 2.94 20.23
CA ASN A 266 -9.07 3.89 19.84
C ASN A 266 -9.60 5.34 19.76
N TYR A 267 -8.71 6.34 19.84
CA TYR A 267 -9.03 7.76 19.65
C TYR A 267 -10.12 8.28 20.62
N LEU A 268 -10.82 9.36 20.24
CA LEU A 268 -11.83 10.00 21.09
C LEU A 268 -13.00 9.05 21.37
N GLN A 269 -13.25 8.78 22.65
CA GLN A 269 -14.47 8.13 23.13
C GLN A 269 -15.61 9.15 23.22
N LEU A 270 -16.71 8.85 22.54
CA LEU A 270 -17.87 9.73 22.41
C LEU A 270 -18.75 9.69 23.66
N GLU A 271 -18.54 8.77 24.59
CA GLU A 271 -19.31 8.68 25.81
C GLU A 271 -18.39 8.57 27.02
N THR A 272 -18.58 9.44 27.99
CA THR A 272 -17.78 9.45 29.22
C THR A 272 -18.04 8.16 30.01
N GLY A 273 -16.96 7.47 30.40
CA GLY A 273 -17.04 6.23 31.17
C GLY A 273 -17.15 4.95 30.34
N ARG A 274 -17.25 5.05 29.01
CA ARG A 274 -17.19 3.89 28.10
C ARG A 274 -15.89 3.88 27.29
N GLY A 275 -15.42 2.66 27.01
CA GLY A 275 -14.20 2.40 26.24
C GLY A 275 -14.46 1.85 24.84
N ASP A 276 -15.71 1.74 24.41
CA ASP A 276 -16.13 1.08 23.17
C ASP A 276 -16.97 1.99 22.24
N GLN A 277 -16.98 3.30 22.50
CA GLN A 277 -17.70 4.35 21.78
C GLN A 277 -16.76 5.27 21.01
N SER A 278 -15.82 4.69 20.25
CA SER A 278 -14.85 5.47 19.49
C SER A 278 -15.47 6.26 18.33
N SER A 279 -15.03 7.51 18.20
CA SER A 279 -15.20 8.34 17.00
C SER A 279 -14.66 7.70 15.72
N TYR A 280 -13.58 6.91 15.83
CA TYR A 280 -12.97 6.23 14.70
C TYR A 280 -13.84 5.08 14.19
N PHE A 281 -14.30 4.22 15.10
CA PHE A 281 -15.28 3.17 14.78
C PHE A 281 -16.54 3.77 14.17
N THR A 282 -17.09 4.81 14.81
CA THR A 282 -18.31 5.48 14.38
C THR A 282 -18.18 5.98 12.94
N ARG A 283 -17.09 6.70 12.62
CA ARG A 283 -16.88 7.28 11.28
C ARG A 283 -16.97 6.24 10.17
N VAL A 284 -16.40 5.05 10.34
CA VAL A 284 -16.32 4.04 9.27
C VAL A 284 -17.36 2.92 9.39
N ASN A 285 -18.26 2.96 10.38
CA ASN A 285 -19.29 1.94 10.58
C ASN A 285 -20.71 2.49 10.77
N VAL A 286 -20.94 3.80 10.60
CA VAL A 286 -22.30 4.34 10.44
C VAL A 286 -23.05 3.64 9.31
N GLY A 287 -24.34 3.40 9.50
CA GLY A 287 -25.21 2.72 8.54
C GLY A 287 -25.10 1.19 8.53
N LYS A 288 -24.23 0.60 9.34
CA LYS A 288 -24.03 -0.86 9.41
C LYS A 288 -24.75 -1.48 10.60
N GLU A 289 -25.27 -2.68 10.40
CA GLU A 289 -25.79 -3.54 11.46
C GLU A 289 -24.63 -4.30 12.12
N SER A 290 -24.64 -4.41 13.45
CA SER A 290 -23.63 -5.16 14.21
C SER A 290 -24.18 -6.49 14.71
N VAL A 291 -23.48 -7.58 14.40
CA VAL A 291 -23.76 -8.93 14.89
C VAL A 291 -22.50 -9.45 15.58
N GLY A 292 -22.61 -9.73 16.89
CA GLY A 292 -21.50 -10.24 17.69
C GLY A 292 -21.46 -11.75 17.63
N VAL A 293 -20.41 -12.33 17.05
CA VAL A 293 -20.26 -13.79 16.86
C VAL A 293 -18.83 -14.22 17.16
N ASP A 294 -18.66 -15.35 17.84
CA ASP A 294 -17.39 -16.05 17.95
C ASP A 294 -17.20 -17.02 16.76
N MET A 295 -16.48 -16.56 15.75
CA MET A 295 -16.16 -17.34 14.54
C MET A 295 -15.17 -18.48 14.78
N SER A 296 -14.54 -18.56 15.97
CA SER A 296 -13.63 -19.66 16.29
C SER A 296 -14.38 -20.96 16.64
N ARG A 297 -15.67 -20.85 16.94
CA ARG A 297 -16.53 -21.97 17.33
C ARG A 297 -17.34 -22.52 16.15
N PRO A 298 -17.58 -23.84 16.08
CA PRO A 298 -18.41 -24.44 15.03
C PRO A 298 -19.80 -23.81 14.91
N GLU A 299 -20.44 -23.46 16.04
CA GLU A 299 -21.76 -22.84 16.04
C GLU A 299 -21.73 -21.41 15.48
N GLY A 300 -20.64 -20.67 15.71
CA GLY A 300 -20.43 -19.35 15.14
C GLY A 300 -20.13 -19.42 13.64
N GLN A 301 -19.31 -20.39 13.22
CA GLN A 301 -19.05 -20.67 11.79
C GLN A 301 -20.35 -20.99 11.03
N ALA A 302 -21.23 -21.80 11.63
CA ALA A 302 -22.53 -22.10 11.05
C ALA A 302 -23.39 -20.85 10.84
N ILE A 303 -23.34 -19.87 11.75
CA ILE A 303 -24.02 -18.57 11.57
C ILE A 303 -23.44 -17.84 10.35
N ILE A 304 -22.11 -17.78 10.21
CA ILE A 304 -21.47 -17.13 9.05
C ILE A 304 -21.88 -17.82 7.74
N HIS A 305 -21.95 -19.15 7.73
CA HIS A 305 -22.39 -19.92 6.55
C HIS A 305 -23.84 -19.61 6.20
N ASP A 306 -24.74 -19.52 7.19
CA ASP A 306 -26.14 -19.19 6.97
C ASP A 306 -26.32 -17.74 6.47
N LEU A 307 -25.55 -16.79 7.01
CA LEU A 307 -25.51 -15.42 6.51
C LEU A 307 -24.97 -15.35 5.07
N ALA A 308 -23.92 -16.10 4.74
CA ALA A 308 -23.34 -16.13 3.41
C ALA A 308 -24.33 -16.66 2.35
N LYS A 309 -25.26 -17.55 2.71
CA LYS A 309 -26.29 -18.05 1.79
C LYS A 309 -27.28 -16.97 1.34
N VAL A 310 -27.53 -15.98 2.21
CA VAL A 310 -28.46 -14.88 1.94
C VAL A 310 -27.76 -13.57 1.57
N ALA A 311 -26.43 -13.51 1.64
CA ALA A 311 -25.65 -12.38 1.21
C ALA A 311 -25.32 -12.43 -0.30
N ASP A 312 -25.12 -11.25 -0.89
CA ASP A 312 -24.61 -11.11 -2.26
C ASP A 312 -23.10 -10.99 -2.29
N VAL A 313 -22.54 -10.33 -1.28
CA VAL A 313 -21.14 -9.99 -1.16
C VAL A 313 -20.63 -10.37 0.24
N VAL A 314 -19.46 -10.99 0.31
CA VAL A 314 -18.68 -11.16 1.55
C VAL A 314 -17.40 -10.34 1.41
N VAL A 315 -17.05 -9.56 2.43
CA VAL A 315 -15.79 -8.80 2.47
C VAL A 315 -15.00 -9.19 3.70
N GLU A 316 -13.70 -9.46 3.53
CA GLU A 316 -12.78 -9.73 4.63
C GLU A 316 -11.41 -9.08 4.39
N ASN A 317 -10.69 -8.82 5.47
CA ASN A 317 -9.35 -8.26 5.40
C ASN A 317 -8.37 -8.86 6.41
N PHE A 318 -8.47 -10.16 6.65
CA PHE A 318 -7.53 -10.88 7.49
C PHE A 318 -6.24 -11.19 6.70
N MET A 319 -5.18 -11.54 7.43
CA MET A 319 -4.00 -12.11 6.77
C MET A 319 -4.38 -13.38 6.01
N PRO A 320 -3.83 -13.61 4.81
CA PRO A 320 -4.06 -14.83 4.04
C PRO A 320 -3.95 -16.10 4.88
N GLY A 321 -4.97 -16.97 4.77
CA GLY A 321 -5.07 -18.24 5.49
C GLY A 321 -5.74 -18.16 6.88
N VAL A 322 -5.98 -16.97 7.44
CA VAL A 322 -6.72 -16.85 8.71
C VAL A 322 -8.17 -17.31 8.56
N VAL A 323 -8.90 -16.78 7.57
CA VAL A 323 -10.31 -17.14 7.34
C VAL A 323 -10.52 -18.58 6.93
N ALA A 324 -9.53 -19.21 6.29
CA ALA A 324 -9.57 -20.65 5.97
C ALA A 324 -9.55 -21.51 7.24
N ARG A 325 -8.78 -21.12 8.27
CA ARG A 325 -8.80 -21.79 9.59
C ARG A 325 -10.10 -21.58 10.35
N LEU A 326 -10.84 -20.53 10.01
CA LEU A 326 -12.17 -20.25 10.55
C LEU A 326 -13.29 -20.86 9.69
N HIS A 327 -12.97 -21.61 8.62
CA HIS A 327 -13.95 -22.13 7.67
C HIS A 327 -14.88 -21.04 7.10
N CYS A 328 -14.35 -19.84 6.88
CA CYS A 328 -15.10 -18.68 6.36
C CYS A 328 -14.46 -18.11 5.09
N ASP A 329 -13.54 -18.86 4.46
CA ASP A 329 -12.86 -18.47 3.23
C ASP A 329 -13.74 -18.65 1.98
N PHE A 330 -13.27 -18.14 0.85
CA PHE A 330 -13.99 -18.17 -0.42
C PHE A 330 -14.43 -19.57 -0.83
N GLU A 331 -13.54 -20.58 -0.78
CA GLU A 331 -13.88 -21.93 -1.24
C GLU A 331 -14.97 -22.56 -0.35
N THR A 332 -14.87 -22.36 0.98
CA THR A 332 -15.88 -22.82 1.93
C THR A 332 -17.25 -22.17 1.67
N LEU A 333 -17.30 -20.83 1.54
CA LEU A 333 -18.58 -20.14 1.37
C LEU A 333 -19.17 -20.33 -0.02
N ARG A 334 -18.34 -20.43 -1.06
CA ARG A 334 -18.77 -20.72 -2.43
C ARG A 334 -19.43 -22.09 -2.55
N ALA A 335 -19.00 -23.08 -1.77
CA ALA A 335 -19.65 -24.39 -1.75
C ALA A 335 -21.12 -24.30 -1.31
N ALA A 336 -21.45 -23.35 -0.43
CA ALA A 336 -22.84 -23.09 -0.01
C ALA A 336 -23.58 -22.11 -0.94
N LYS A 337 -22.87 -21.16 -1.55
CA LYS A 337 -23.42 -20.12 -2.44
C LYS A 337 -22.52 -19.94 -3.68
N PRO A 338 -22.74 -20.72 -4.76
CA PRO A 338 -21.83 -20.74 -5.92
C PRO A 338 -21.65 -19.41 -6.67
N ASP A 339 -22.60 -18.49 -6.53
CA ASP A 339 -22.63 -17.17 -7.15
C ASP A 339 -22.21 -16.04 -6.19
N ILE A 340 -21.63 -16.36 -5.03
CA ILE A 340 -21.17 -15.36 -4.06
C ILE A 340 -20.05 -14.49 -4.65
N ILE A 341 -20.10 -13.19 -4.38
CA ILE A 341 -18.98 -12.29 -4.60
C ILE A 341 -18.20 -12.24 -3.29
N TYR A 342 -16.93 -12.61 -3.31
CA TYR A 342 -16.08 -12.63 -2.13
C TYR A 342 -14.90 -11.71 -2.38
N CYS A 343 -14.65 -10.76 -1.49
CA CYS A 343 -13.57 -9.80 -1.60
C CYS A 343 -12.59 -9.94 -0.43
N SER A 344 -11.34 -10.25 -0.77
CA SER A 344 -10.21 -10.29 0.16
C SER A 344 -9.38 -9.02 0.00
N ILE A 345 -9.19 -8.26 1.08
CA ILE A 345 -8.30 -7.09 1.11
C ILE A 345 -7.10 -7.40 2.01
N SER A 346 -5.90 -7.41 1.46
CA SER A 346 -4.70 -7.78 2.23
C SER A 346 -3.50 -6.88 1.91
N GLY A 347 -2.51 -6.86 2.79
CA GLY A 347 -1.34 -5.98 2.62
C GLY A 347 -0.60 -6.17 1.29
N PHE A 348 -0.34 -7.43 0.94
CA PHE A 348 0.50 -7.83 -0.19
C PHE A 348 -0.22 -8.68 -1.24
N GLY A 349 -1.53 -8.89 -1.12
CA GLY A 349 -2.31 -9.83 -1.94
C GLY A 349 -2.40 -11.24 -1.33
N GLN A 350 -3.31 -12.07 -1.87
CA GLN A 350 -3.47 -13.47 -1.47
C GLN A 350 -2.37 -14.39 -2.04
N THR A 351 -1.49 -13.87 -2.91
CA THR A 351 -0.40 -14.61 -3.56
C THR A 351 0.95 -13.90 -3.41
N GLY A 352 2.02 -14.55 -3.87
CA GLY A 352 3.38 -13.99 -3.81
C GLY A 352 4.14 -14.29 -2.51
N PRO A 353 5.44 -13.95 -2.47
CA PRO A 353 6.35 -14.32 -1.36
C PRO A 353 6.05 -13.58 -0.06
N TRP A 354 5.37 -12.42 -0.13
CA TRP A 354 5.09 -11.58 1.03
C TRP A 354 3.66 -11.72 1.56
N ARG A 355 2.82 -12.58 0.97
CA ARG A 355 1.41 -12.76 1.33
C ARG A 355 1.17 -12.98 2.83
N SER A 356 2.08 -13.68 3.51
CA SER A 356 1.95 -14.02 4.93
C SER A 356 2.57 -12.99 5.87
N ARG A 357 3.05 -11.85 5.36
CA ARG A 357 3.65 -10.80 6.19
C ARG A 357 2.56 -9.90 6.79
N PRO A 358 2.64 -9.57 8.09
CA PRO A 358 1.78 -8.55 8.68
C PRO A 358 1.96 -7.20 7.98
N ALA A 359 0.86 -6.47 7.81
CA ALA A 359 0.86 -5.18 7.14
C ALA A 359 -0.09 -4.20 7.82
N PHE A 360 0.39 -2.97 7.98
CA PHE A 360 -0.41 -1.77 8.23
C PHE A 360 -0.04 -0.74 7.16
N ALA A 361 -0.89 0.26 6.93
CA ALA A 361 -0.66 1.22 5.84
C ALA A 361 0.71 1.92 5.87
N HIS A 362 1.28 2.23 7.04
CA HIS A 362 2.62 2.82 7.11
C HIS A 362 3.73 1.86 6.67
N ILE A 363 3.60 0.55 6.93
CA ILE A 363 4.52 -0.49 6.42
C ILE A 363 4.39 -0.61 4.90
N ILE A 364 3.14 -0.58 4.39
CA ILE A 364 2.89 -0.59 2.94
C ILE A 364 3.46 0.66 2.28
N ASN A 365 3.31 1.84 2.88
CA ASN A 365 3.89 3.08 2.36
C ASN A 365 5.43 2.97 2.26
N ALA A 366 6.08 2.43 3.30
CA ALA A 366 7.53 2.24 3.31
C ALA A 366 8.02 1.32 2.16
N VAL A 367 7.39 0.16 1.99
CA VAL A 367 7.80 -0.80 0.95
C VAL A 367 7.29 -0.47 -0.46
N SER A 368 6.37 0.49 -0.58
CA SER A 368 5.88 1.01 -1.87
C SER A 368 6.80 2.05 -2.52
N GLY A 369 7.91 2.44 -1.87
CA GLY A 369 8.75 3.54 -2.34
C GLY A 369 8.13 4.93 -2.22
N LEU A 370 6.81 5.07 -2.00
CA LEU A 370 6.18 6.39 -1.86
C LEU A 370 6.68 7.16 -0.65
N MET A 371 7.03 6.49 0.46
CA MET A 371 7.64 7.16 1.62
C MET A 371 8.99 7.82 1.27
N HIS A 372 9.78 7.22 0.36
CA HIS A 372 11.03 7.79 -0.16
C HIS A 372 10.75 8.98 -1.08
N LEU A 373 9.76 8.86 -1.97
CA LEU A 373 9.34 9.98 -2.82
C LEU A 373 8.76 11.16 -2.03
N GLU A 374 8.03 10.89 -0.95
CA GLU A 374 7.45 11.88 -0.05
C GLU A 374 8.51 12.62 0.77
N GLN A 375 9.60 11.94 1.16
CA GLN A 375 10.73 12.54 1.87
C GLN A 375 11.31 13.72 1.10
N GLY A 376 11.66 13.50 -0.16
CA GLY A 376 12.28 14.56 -0.98
C GLY A 376 13.56 15.13 -0.34
N ASP A 377 13.61 16.46 -0.21
CA ASP A 377 14.74 17.19 0.39
C ASP A 377 14.76 17.16 1.94
N GLU A 378 13.80 16.48 2.60
CA GLU A 378 13.75 16.38 4.06
C GLU A 378 14.86 15.46 4.62
N PRO A 379 15.34 15.70 5.86
CA PRO A 379 16.51 15.00 6.40
C PRO A 379 16.29 13.50 6.64
N ALA A 380 15.04 13.04 6.75
CA ALA A 380 14.70 11.63 6.92
C ALA A 380 13.27 11.33 6.43
N PRO A 381 12.99 10.10 5.97
CA PRO A 381 11.62 9.69 5.70
C PRO A 381 10.77 9.71 6.98
N ARG A 382 9.47 9.97 6.81
CA ARG A 382 8.50 10.02 7.92
C ARG A 382 7.21 9.31 7.57
N ALA A 383 6.49 8.84 8.58
CA ALA A 383 5.16 8.28 8.37
C ALA A 383 4.18 9.38 7.90
N SER A 384 3.42 9.08 6.84
CA SER A 384 2.32 9.94 6.39
C SER A 384 1.16 9.89 7.38
N ASN A 385 0.48 11.03 7.58
CA ASN A 385 -0.71 11.12 8.43
C ASN A 385 -1.88 10.33 7.81
N LEU A 386 -2.01 10.38 6.48
CA LEU A 386 -3.04 9.64 5.76
C LEU A 386 -2.63 8.18 5.63
N GLN A 387 -3.49 7.27 6.08
CA GLN A 387 -3.33 5.83 5.85
C GLN A 387 -3.74 5.48 4.41
N ALA A 388 -3.00 6.01 3.43
CA ALA A 388 -3.37 5.99 2.01
C ALA A 388 -3.57 4.56 1.48
N ALA A 389 -2.69 3.63 1.86
CA ALA A 389 -2.79 2.24 1.45
C ALA A 389 -4.12 1.58 1.87
N ASP A 390 -4.62 1.87 3.08
CA ASP A 390 -5.90 1.32 3.55
C ASP A 390 -7.08 1.88 2.75
N VAL A 391 -7.16 3.21 2.61
CA VAL A 391 -8.30 3.87 1.96
C VAL A 391 -8.31 3.64 0.45
N LEU A 392 -7.15 3.57 -0.19
CA LEU A 392 -7.03 3.25 -1.62
C LEU A 392 -7.41 1.80 -1.87
N ALA A 393 -6.94 0.85 -1.06
CA ALA A 393 -7.34 -0.56 -1.19
C ALA A 393 -8.84 -0.72 -0.97
N GLY A 394 -9.41 -0.07 0.06
CA GLY A 394 -10.85 -0.09 0.30
C GLY A 394 -11.66 0.51 -0.86
N THR A 395 -11.16 1.58 -1.48
CA THR A 395 -11.81 2.20 -2.65
C THR A 395 -11.74 1.29 -3.88
N HIS A 396 -10.58 0.70 -4.18
CA HIS A 396 -10.43 -0.27 -5.27
C HIS A 396 -11.30 -1.52 -5.05
N ALA A 397 -11.39 -2.01 -3.82
CA ALA A 397 -12.27 -3.11 -3.45
C ALA A 397 -13.74 -2.78 -3.70
N ALA A 398 -14.21 -1.59 -3.31
CA ALA A 398 -15.57 -1.15 -3.60
C ALA A 398 -15.83 -1.11 -5.13
N VAL A 399 -14.92 -0.55 -5.92
CA VAL A 399 -15.01 -0.54 -7.40
C VAL A 399 -15.06 -1.96 -7.97
N ALA A 400 -14.19 -2.86 -7.51
CA ALA A 400 -14.16 -4.25 -7.97
C ALA A 400 -15.46 -5.00 -7.62
N ILE A 401 -16.02 -4.76 -6.44
CA ILE A 401 -17.32 -5.32 -6.00
C ILE A 401 -18.45 -4.81 -6.90
N LEU A 402 -18.52 -3.51 -7.20
CA LEU A 402 -19.51 -2.95 -8.12
C LEU A 402 -19.44 -3.62 -9.50
N GLY A 403 -18.22 -3.77 -10.03
CA GLY A 403 -17.99 -4.49 -11.29
C GLY A 403 -18.42 -5.96 -11.22
N ALA A 404 -18.15 -6.64 -10.10
CA ALA A 404 -18.55 -8.02 -9.87
C ALA A 404 -20.08 -8.18 -9.75
N ILE A 405 -20.78 -7.22 -9.15
CA ILE A 405 -22.26 -7.18 -9.09
C ILE A 405 -22.83 -7.08 -10.51
N ILE A 406 -22.31 -6.16 -11.33
CA ILE A 406 -22.73 -6.01 -12.73
C ILE A 406 -22.47 -7.31 -13.51
N ARG A 407 -21.29 -7.91 -13.34
CA ARG A 407 -20.95 -9.20 -13.97
C ARG A 407 -21.89 -10.32 -13.51
N LYS A 408 -22.20 -10.41 -12.21
CA LYS A 408 -23.12 -11.39 -11.64
C LYS A 408 -24.51 -11.22 -12.24
N GLY A 409 -25.03 -10.00 -12.34
CA GLY A 409 -26.33 -9.73 -12.97
C GLY A 409 -26.39 -10.17 -14.44
N ARG A 410 -25.28 -10.04 -15.19
CA ARG A 410 -25.21 -10.46 -16.60
C ARG A 410 -24.97 -11.95 -16.82
N THR A 411 -24.27 -12.61 -15.90
CA THR A 411 -23.73 -13.97 -16.14
C THR A 411 -24.23 -15.01 -15.14
N GLY A 412 -24.88 -14.59 -14.06
CA GLY A 412 -25.23 -15.42 -12.91
C GLY A 412 -24.03 -15.88 -12.07
N LYS A 413 -22.81 -15.44 -12.38
CA LYS A 413 -21.58 -15.93 -11.73
C LYS A 413 -21.00 -14.90 -10.76
N GLY A 414 -20.71 -15.35 -9.54
CA GLY A 414 -19.92 -14.63 -8.56
C GLY A 414 -18.43 -14.56 -8.91
N ALA A 415 -17.62 -14.03 -7.99
CA ALA A 415 -16.18 -13.86 -8.17
C ALA A 415 -15.43 -13.84 -6.84
N HIS A 416 -14.19 -14.31 -6.83
CA HIS A 416 -13.22 -13.98 -5.78
C HIS A 416 -12.39 -12.79 -6.25
N LEU A 417 -12.41 -11.71 -5.48
CA LEU A 417 -11.66 -10.49 -5.71
C LEU A 417 -10.50 -10.45 -4.71
N ASP A 418 -9.26 -10.39 -5.21
CA ASP A 418 -8.05 -10.19 -4.41
C ASP A 418 -7.56 -8.76 -4.60
N VAL A 419 -7.51 -7.99 -3.52
CA VAL A 419 -7.09 -6.59 -3.53
C VAL A 419 -5.89 -6.41 -2.61
N SER A 420 -4.74 -6.08 -3.20
CA SER A 420 -3.50 -5.79 -2.51
C SER A 420 -3.38 -4.31 -2.15
N MET A 421 -3.09 -4.00 -0.89
CA MET A 421 -2.81 -2.64 -0.44
C MET A 421 -1.57 -2.06 -1.11
N LEU A 422 -0.54 -2.88 -1.32
CA LEU A 422 0.69 -2.48 -2.00
C LEU A 422 0.41 -2.11 -3.46
N GLU A 423 -0.29 -2.97 -4.20
CA GLU A 423 -0.61 -2.71 -5.61
C GLU A 423 -1.52 -1.49 -5.75
N ALA A 424 -2.50 -1.32 -4.86
CA ALA A 424 -3.38 -0.16 -4.84
C ALA A 424 -2.62 1.16 -4.60
N LEU A 425 -1.60 1.14 -3.74
CA LEU A 425 -0.78 2.33 -3.46
C LEU A 425 0.20 2.63 -4.61
N VAL A 426 0.86 1.60 -5.15
CA VAL A 426 1.77 1.74 -6.30
C VAL A 426 1.01 2.24 -7.53
N ALA A 427 -0.17 1.69 -7.82
CA ALA A 427 -0.99 2.11 -8.95
C ALA A 427 -1.52 3.55 -8.82
N ALA A 428 -1.53 4.12 -7.62
CA ALA A 428 -1.97 5.50 -7.39
C ALA A 428 -0.89 6.53 -7.79
N ASP A 429 0.40 6.16 -7.86
CA ASP A 429 1.44 7.03 -8.42
C ASP A 429 1.56 6.81 -9.93
N SER A 430 1.18 7.84 -10.68
CA SER A 430 1.11 7.81 -12.15
C SER A 430 2.35 8.36 -12.84
N VAL A 431 3.28 8.97 -12.11
CA VAL A 431 4.41 9.70 -12.69
C VAL A 431 5.70 8.91 -12.53
N THR A 432 6.07 8.60 -11.29
CA THR A 432 7.34 7.94 -10.98
C THR A 432 7.31 6.50 -11.43
N TYR A 433 6.27 5.74 -11.10
CA TYR A 433 6.19 4.35 -11.55
C TYR A 433 6.09 4.24 -13.07
N ALA A 434 5.35 5.13 -13.74
CA ALA A 434 5.31 5.16 -15.20
C ALA A 434 6.70 5.44 -15.81
N ALA A 435 7.49 6.35 -15.22
CA ALA A 435 8.83 6.65 -15.70
C ALA A 435 9.82 5.50 -15.43
N VAL A 436 9.94 5.06 -14.19
CA VAL A 436 10.94 4.05 -13.76
C VAL A 436 10.70 2.70 -14.44
N LEU A 437 9.44 2.28 -14.63
CA LEU A 437 9.10 1.06 -15.37
C LEU A 437 9.60 1.08 -16.83
N ASN A 438 9.86 2.26 -17.38
CA ASN A 438 10.31 2.48 -18.75
C ASN A 438 11.74 3.05 -18.81
N GLY A 439 12.54 2.86 -17.75
CA GLY A 439 13.95 3.28 -17.70
C GLY A 439 14.17 4.78 -17.49
N GLY A 440 13.14 5.52 -17.06
CA GLY A 440 13.23 6.92 -16.68
C GLY A 440 13.63 7.13 -15.21
N GLU A 441 13.72 8.40 -14.82
CA GLU A 441 14.08 8.83 -13.47
C GLU A 441 12.90 8.84 -12.49
N GLU A 442 13.20 8.94 -11.19
CA GLU A 442 12.22 9.15 -10.14
C GLU A 442 11.75 10.61 -10.08
N TYR A 443 10.47 10.83 -9.75
CA TYR A 443 9.87 12.17 -9.63
C TYR A 443 9.26 12.39 -8.24
N GLY A 444 10.14 12.56 -7.25
CA GLY A 444 9.79 12.83 -5.85
C GLY A 444 9.50 14.30 -5.51
N ASN A 445 9.31 14.57 -4.21
CA ASN A 445 9.18 15.93 -3.69
C ASN A 445 10.54 16.64 -3.56
N PRO A 446 10.57 17.98 -3.56
CA PRO A 446 9.51 18.88 -3.99
C PRO A 446 9.36 18.86 -5.53
N ARG A 447 8.11 18.77 -6.02
CA ARG A 447 7.85 18.75 -7.46
C ARG A 447 8.03 20.15 -8.10
N PRO A 448 8.75 20.27 -9.22
CA PRO A 448 8.95 21.57 -9.88
C PRO A 448 7.66 22.32 -10.21
N GLY A 449 7.58 23.57 -9.76
CA GLY A 449 6.43 24.46 -9.93
C GLY A 449 5.27 24.25 -8.98
N MET A 450 5.36 23.30 -8.04
CA MET A 450 4.50 23.20 -6.87
C MET A 450 5.25 23.79 -5.67
N ILE A 451 4.81 24.93 -5.17
CA ILE A 451 5.46 25.65 -4.07
C ILE A 451 4.57 25.60 -2.83
N VAL A 452 5.20 25.36 -1.68
CA VAL A 452 4.63 25.64 -0.36
C VAL A 452 5.59 26.60 0.35
N ALA A 453 5.18 27.84 0.54
CA ALA A 453 6.04 28.90 1.08
C ALA A 453 5.44 29.52 2.34
N PRO A 454 6.27 29.88 3.34
CA PRO A 454 5.81 30.62 4.50
C PRO A 454 5.47 32.07 4.13
N ILE A 455 4.38 32.58 4.68
CA ILE A 455 4.00 34.00 4.64
C ILE A 455 3.53 34.35 6.05
N GLY A 456 4.36 35.10 6.79
CA GLY A 456 4.18 35.30 8.23
C GLY A 456 4.33 33.99 9.01
N ASP A 457 3.33 33.64 9.82
CA ASP A 457 3.25 32.41 10.61
C ASP A 457 2.45 31.29 9.92
N ARG A 458 2.01 31.53 8.68
CA ARG A 458 1.20 30.59 7.88
C ARG A 458 1.95 30.16 6.62
N TYR A 459 1.36 29.22 5.89
CA TYR A 459 1.88 28.74 4.61
C TYR A 459 0.84 28.92 3.49
N LEU A 460 1.32 29.24 2.30
CA LEU A 460 0.56 29.25 1.06
C LEU A 460 1.09 28.13 0.15
N ALA A 461 0.19 27.31 -0.39
CA ALA A 461 0.47 26.42 -1.50
C ALA A 461 0.08 27.10 -2.82
N MET A 462 0.93 27.00 -3.85
CA MET A 462 0.62 27.48 -5.20
C MET A 462 1.21 26.59 -6.28
N GLN A 463 0.61 26.63 -7.47
CA GLN A 463 1.11 25.95 -8.65
C GLN A 463 1.12 26.87 -9.86
N PHE A 464 2.23 26.88 -10.59
CA PHE A 464 2.35 27.62 -11.86
C PHE A 464 2.89 26.76 -13.02
N THR A 465 3.03 25.45 -12.79
CA THR A 465 3.28 24.45 -13.82
C THR A 465 1.99 23.70 -14.16
N GLY A 466 1.91 23.10 -15.37
CA GLY A 466 0.73 22.36 -15.83
C GLY A 466 -0.08 23.08 -16.92
N SER A 467 0.13 24.38 -17.14
CA SER A 467 -0.36 25.11 -18.31
C SER A 467 0.64 26.20 -18.71
N GLY A 468 0.83 26.38 -20.02
CA GLY A 468 1.76 27.38 -20.57
C GLY A 468 1.41 28.82 -20.19
N GLU A 469 0.14 29.12 -19.88
CA GLU A 469 -0.31 30.46 -19.52
C GLU A 469 0.05 30.89 -18.09
N LEU A 470 0.29 29.93 -17.20
CA LEU A 470 0.53 30.22 -15.78
C LEU A 470 1.85 30.93 -15.55
N TRP A 471 2.88 30.60 -16.34
CA TRP A 471 4.19 31.22 -16.24
C TRP A 471 4.15 32.72 -16.61
N PRO A 472 3.67 33.13 -17.80
CA PRO A 472 3.50 34.55 -18.13
C PRO A 472 2.64 35.33 -17.12
N ARG A 473 1.56 34.72 -16.60
CA ARG A 473 0.71 35.34 -15.56
C ARG A 473 1.49 35.59 -14.27
N LEU A 474 2.26 34.59 -13.82
CA LEU A 474 3.10 34.71 -12.64
C LEU A 474 4.14 35.83 -12.82
N LEU A 475 4.83 35.87 -13.96
CA LEU A 475 5.79 36.93 -14.25
C LEU A 475 5.17 38.32 -14.26
N SER A 476 3.94 38.44 -14.77
CA SER A 476 3.19 39.70 -14.77
C SER A 476 2.91 40.19 -13.36
N VAL A 477 2.42 39.33 -12.46
CA VAL A 477 2.13 39.74 -11.06
C VAL A 477 3.38 39.92 -10.22
N MET A 478 4.46 39.21 -10.56
CA MET A 478 5.78 39.44 -9.97
C MET A 478 6.39 40.78 -10.40
N GLY A 479 5.95 41.34 -11.54
CA GLY A 479 6.62 42.46 -12.19
C GLY A 479 8.01 42.07 -12.72
N ARG A 480 8.21 40.80 -13.09
CA ARG A 480 9.50 40.22 -13.51
C ARG A 480 9.45 39.61 -14.92
N PRO A 481 9.03 40.35 -15.96
CA PRO A 481 8.88 39.82 -17.33
C PRO A 481 10.21 39.32 -17.93
N GLU A 482 11.35 39.81 -17.45
CA GLU A 482 12.67 39.42 -17.92
C GLU A 482 12.99 37.95 -17.63
N LEU A 483 12.42 37.36 -16.57
CA LEU A 483 12.55 35.92 -16.29
C LEU A 483 11.95 35.05 -17.40
N GLY A 484 11.01 35.59 -18.20
CA GLY A 484 10.43 34.89 -19.34
C GLY A 484 11.37 34.79 -20.54
N ARG A 485 12.43 35.61 -20.56
CA ARG A 485 13.48 35.62 -21.59
C ARG A 485 14.81 35.08 -21.07
N ASP A 486 14.90 34.77 -19.77
CA ASP A 486 16.09 34.18 -19.17
C ASP A 486 16.31 32.79 -19.78
N PRO A 487 17.49 32.50 -20.38
CA PRO A 487 17.78 31.22 -20.99
C PRO A 487 17.64 30.02 -20.06
N ARG A 488 17.62 30.22 -18.74
CA ARG A 488 17.38 29.19 -17.72
C ARG A 488 15.90 28.88 -17.51
N PHE A 489 14.99 29.81 -17.83
CA PHE A 489 13.57 29.72 -17.46
C PHE A 489 12.58 29.96 -18.61
N ASP A 490 13.07 30.25 -19.82
CA ASP A 490 12.26 30.55 -21.01
C ASP A 490 11.31 29.42 -21.44
N THR A 491 11.63 28.16 -21.09
CA THR A 491 10.87 26.96 -21.45
C THR A 491 10.52 26.14 -20.21
N SER A 492 9.43 25.36 -20.31
CA SER A 492 8.96 24.51 -19.20
C SER A 492 10.00 23.48 -18.77
N GLU A 493 10.73 22.90 -19.72
CA GLU A 493 11.80 21.95 -19.45
C GLU A 493 12.94 22.61 -18.68
N LYS A 494 13.44 23.76 -19.14
CA LYS A 494 14.53 24.45 -18.44
C LYS A 494 14.12 24.95 -17.06
N ARG A 495 12.86 25.37 -16.85
CA ARG A 495 12.35 25.67 -15.49
C ARG A 495 12.36 24.46 -14.57
N ARG A 496 12.14 23.25 -15.11
CA ARG A 496 12.22 21.99 -14.36
C ARG A 496 13.67 21.67 -14.01
N SER A 497 14.58 21.72 -14.98
CA SER A 497 15.99 21.41 -14.78
C SER A 497 16.70 22.43 -13.87
N ASN A 498 16.30 23.70 -13.94
CA ASN A 498 16.83 24.79 -13.10
C ASN A 498 15.89 25.10 -11.91
N TRP A 499 15.08 24.14 -11.45
CA TRP A 499 14.10 24.36 -10.39
C TRP A 499 14.72 24.86 -9.09
N ARG A 500 15.89 24.32 -8.72
CA ARG A 500 16.63 24.74 -7.52
C ARG A 500 17.01 26.22 -7.54
N GLU A 501 17.22 26.81 -8.71
CA GLU A 501 17.50 28.25 -8.87
C GLU A 501 16.23 29.09 -8.96
N LEU A 502 15.17 28.58 -9.62
CA LEU A 502 13.93 29.30 -9.80
C LEU A 502 13.11 29.40 -8.51
N ARG A 503 13.07 28.32 -7.71
CA ARG A 503 12.24 28.23 -6.50
C ARG A 503 12.52 29.39 -5.52
N PRO A 504 13.77 29.70 -5.13
CA PRO A 504 14.05 30.82 -4.23
C PRO A 504 13.59 32.19 -4.77
N ILE A 505 13.59 32.38 -6.09
CA ILE A 505 13.14 33.64 -6.72
C ILE A 505 11.64 33.83 -6.49
N VAL A 506 10.85 32.78 -6.67
CA VAL A 506 9.40 32.83 -6.46
C VAL A 506 9.07 32.91 -4.97
N GLU A 507 9.77 32.15 -4.11
CA GLU A 507 9.60 32.21 -2.66
C GLU A 507 9.96 33.60 -2.09
N ALA A 508 11.02 34.23 -2.59
CA ALA A 508 11.38 35.59 -2.20
C ALA A 508 10.31 36.62 -2.58
N TRP A 509 9.66 36.46 -3.73
CA TRP A 509 8.52 37.30 -4.10
C TRP A 509 7.31 37.05 -3.20
N LEU A 510 6.98 35.79 -2.89
CA LEU A 510 5.90 35.46 -1.95
C LEU A 510 6.16 36.05 -0.55
N ALA A 511 7.42 36.10 -0.12
CA ALA A 511 7.81 36.69 1.17
C ALA A 511 7.62 38.22 1.23
N THR A 512 7.29 38.90 0.11
CA THR A 512 6.97 40.33 0.10
C THR A 512 5.55 40.63 0.58
N PHE A 513 4.66 39.62 0.61
CA PHE A 513 3.30 39.78 1.11
C PHE A 513 3.29 39.74 2.65
N ALA A 514 2.45 40.59 3.25
CA ALA A 514 2.28 40.62 4.70
C ALA A 514 1.45 39.44 5.22
N THR A 515 0.47 38.98 4.43
CA THR A 515 -0.46 37.91 4.81
C THR A 515 -0.69 36.92 3.66
N VAL A 516 -1.12 35.70 4.00
CA VAL A 516 -1.51 34.67 3.02
C VAL A 516 -2.70 35.14 2.18
N GLU A 517 -3.65 35.86 2.79
CA GLU A 517 -4.82 36.39 2.10
C GLU A 517 -4.46 37.42 1.02
N ASP A 518 -3.48 38.29 1.27
CA ASP A 518 -2.99 39.26 0.28
C ASP A 518 -2.36 38.55 -0.92
N ALA A 519 -1.48 37.59 -0.67
CA ALA A 519 -0.84 36.78 -1.72
C ALA A 519 -1.88 36.00 -2.52
N ARG A 520 -2.84 35.36 -1.83
CA ARG A 520 -3.94 34.62 -2.44
C ARG A 520 -4.81 35.53 -3.30
N SER A 521 -5.11 36.75 -2.86
CA SER A 521 -5.91 37.71 -3.61
C SER A 521 -5.24 38.07 -4.95
N VAL A 522 -3.94 38.38 -4.93
CA VAL A 522 -3.18 38.69 -6.15
C VAL A 522 -3.08 37.49 -7.09
N LEU A 523 -2.72 36.32 -6.57
CA LEU A 523 -2.58 35.10 -7.36
C LEU A 523 -3.91 34.63 -7.96
N ALA A 524 -4.99 34.62 -7.17
CA ALA A 524 -6.32 34.25 -7.62
C ALA A 524 -6.86 35.25 -8.66
N GLY A 525 -6.62 36.55 -8.47
CA GLY A 525 -6.96 37.59 -9.46
C GLY A 525 -6.28 37.37 -10.82
N ALA A 526 -5.06 36.83 -10.81
CA ALA A 526 -4.34 36.41 -12.01
C ALA A 526 -4.66 34.99 -12.49
N ARG A 527 -5.64 34.31 -11.88
CA ARG A 527 -6.03 32.91 -12.17
C ARG A 527 -4.86 31.93 -12.02
N ILE A 528 -4.02 32.13 -11.01
CA ILE A 528 -2.97 31.20 -10.61
C ILE A 528 -3.50 30.35 -9.44
N PRO A 529 -3.52 29.01 -9.57
CA PRO A 529 -3.96 28.13 -8.49
C PRO A 529 -3.15 28.34 -7.21
N CYS A 530 -3.83 28.70 -6.13
CA CYS A 530 -3.23 28.87 -4.81
C CYS A 530 -4.26 28.63 -3.70
N ALA A 531 -3.79 28.23 -2.53
CA ALA A 531 -4.61 28.02 -1.35
C ALA A 531 -3.78 28.17 -0.06
N PRO A 532 -4.38 28.63 1.05
CA PRO A 532 -3.75 28.54 2.36
C PRO A 532 -3.58 27.07 2.77
N VAL A 533 -2.53 26.78 3.54
CA VAL A 533 -2.42 25.49 4.24
C VAL A 533 -3.29 25.58 5.51
N LEU A 534 -4.43 24.88 5.48
CA LEU A 534 -5.42 24.90 6.56
C LEU A 534 -5.21 23.77 7.57
N LYS A 535 -5.53 24.05 8.84
CA LYS A 535 -5.70 23.04 9.89
C LYS A 535 -7.06 22.34 9.72
N PRO A 536 -7.24 21.10 10.21
CA PRO A 536 -8.53 20.40 10.12
C PRO A 536 -9.72 21.19 10.68
N ALA A 537 -9.52 21.93 11.78
CA ALA A 537 -10.57 22.77 12.36
C ALA A 537 -11.01 23.92 11.43
N GLU A 538 -10.07 24.48 10.65
CA GLU A 538 -10.37 25.51 9.65
C GLU A 538 -11.12 24.89 8.48
N VAL A 539 -10.69 23.73 7.97
CA VAL A 539 -11.41 22.99 6.91
C VAL A 539 -12.86 22.68 7.30
N ILE A 540 -13.10 22.30 8.56
CA ILE A 540 -14.45 22.03 9.07
C ILE A 540 -15.33 23.28 9.07
N ALA A 541 -14.71 24.46 9.25
CA ALA A 541 -15.37 25.76 9.27
C ALA A 541 -15.47 26.42 7.89
N GLU A 542 -14.81 25.87 6.86
CA GLU A 542 -14.85 26.42 5.49
C GLU A 542 -16.29 26.42 4.93
N PRO A 543 -16.79 27.57 4.44
CA PRO A 543 -18.12 27.67 3.83
C PRO A 543 -18.31 26.66 2.69
N HIS A 544 -17.27 26.42 1.89
CA HIS A 544 -17.30 25.44 0.81
C HIS A 544 -17.68 24.03 1.28
N MET A 545 -17.17 23.60 2.44
CA MET A 545 -17.46 22.26 2.96
C MET A 545 -18.88 22.16 3.51
N ALA A 546 -19.40 23.25 4.06
CA ALA A 546 -20.79 23.35 4.51
C ALA A 546 -21.77 23.34 3.34
N GLU A 547 -21.53 24.15 2.30
CA GLU A 547 -22.34 24.20 1.06
C GLU A 547 -22.38 22.86 0.33
N ARG A 548 -21.30 22.07 0.40
CA ARG A 548 -21.24 20.73 -0.19
C ARG A 548 -21.87 19.65 0.68
N GLY A 549 -22.32 19.97 1.90
CA GLY A 549 -22.96 19.03 2.81
C GLY A 549 -22.05 17.88 3.27
N PHE A 550 -20.73 18.10 3.36
CA PHE A 550 -19.76 17.01 3.53
C PHE A 550 -19.65 16.44 4.95
N PHE A 551 -20.13 17.18 5.95
CA PHE A 551 -20.01 16.81 7.37
C PHE A 551 -21.37 16.62 8.05
N PRO A 552 -22.16 15.62 7.63
CA PRO A 552 -23.50 15.38 8.16
C PRO A 552 -23.46 14.94 9.63
N THR A 553 -24.60 15.11 10.31
CA THR A 553 -24.84 14.60 11.66
C THR A 553 -25.60 13.28 11.61
N VAL A 554 -25.21 12.33 12.47
CA VAL A 554 -25.94 11.08 12.70
C VAL A 554 -26.37 10.99 14.16
N PRO A 555 -27.50 10.33 14.48
CA PRO A 555 -27.92 10.11 15.86
C PRO A 555 -26.86 9.38 16.69
N HIS A 556 -26.76 9.71 17.98
CA HIS A 556 -25.90 9.02 18.93
C HIS A 556 -26.53 9.04 20.32
N PRO A 557 -26.81 7.88 20.96
CA PRO A 557 -27.59 7.82 22.20
C PRO A 557 -27.09 8.76 23.32
N ALA A 558 -25.79 8.76 23.61
CA ALA A 558 -25.24 9.60 24.69
C ALA A 558 -25.03 11.09 24.36
N ARG A 559 -25.03 11.48 23.07
CA ARG A 559 -24.71 12.86 22.62
C ARG A 559 -25.87 13.55 21.91
N GLY A 560 -26.99 12.85 21.70
CA GLY A 560 -28.04 13.24 20.75
C GLY A 560 -27.59 12.99 19.31
N ALA A 561 -26.51 13.63 18.88
CA ALA A 561 -25.93 13.45 17.55
C ALA A 561 -24.40 13.63 17.54
N VAL A 562 -23.75 13.07 16.52
CA VAL A 562 -22.32 13.25 16.22
C VAL A 562 -22.12 13.55 14.75
N ARG A 563 -21.04 14.27 14.40
CA ARG A 563 -20.69 14.56 13.01
C ARG A 563 -19.75 13.49 12.45
N VAL A 564 -19.99 13.12 11.20
CA VAL A 564 -19.14 12.20 10.42
C VAL A 564 -18.86 12.81 9.04
N THR A 565 -18.08 12.11 8.20
CA THR A 565 -17.90 12.49 6.80
C THR A 565 -18.93 11.78 5.91
N ALA A 566 -19.47 12.52 4.96
CA ALA A 566 -20.23 12.00 3.83
C ALA A 566 -19.31 11.24 2.86
N SER A 567 -19.90 10.51 1.92
CA SER A 567 -19.17 9.98 0.78
C SER A 567 -18.70 11.14 -0.14
N PRO A 568 -17.49 11.07 -0.73
CA PRO A 568 -16.89 12.19 -1.46
C PRO A 568 -17.41 12.35 -2.90
N TYR A 569 -18.71 12.13 -3.11
CA TYR A 569 -19.39 12.30 -4.40
C TYR A 569 -20.87 12.63 -4.19
N HIS A 570 -21.47 13.20 -5.23
CA HIS A 570 -22.88 13.54 -5.30
C HIS A 570 -23.55 12.65 -6.34
N VAL A 571 -24.81 12.29 -6.10
CA VAL A 571 -25.68 11.62 -7.10
C VAL A 571 -26.78 12.60 -7.44
N ASP A 572 -26.93 12.91 -8.72
CA ASP A 572 -27.90 13.88 -9.24
C ASP A 572 -27.84 15.26 -8.56
N GLY A 573 -26.64 15.67 -8.14
CA GLY A 573 -26.40 16.94 -7.45
C GLY A 573 -26.54 16.88 -5.93
N GLU A 574 -27.04 15.77 -5.37
CA GLU A 574 -27.27 15.61 -3.94
C GLU A 574 -26.16 14.83 -3.23
N PRO A 575 -25.74 15.24 -2.01
CA PRO A 575 -24.69 14.55 -1.28
C PRO A 575 -25.17 13.17 -0.82
N VAL A 576 -24.26 12.21 -0.84
CA VAL A 576 -24.51 10.86 -0.33
C VAL A 576 -24.13 10.78 1.15
N HIS A 577 -25.13 10.68 2.01
CA HIS A 577 -24.99 10.63 3.47
C HIS A 577 -25.11 9.21 4.02
N PRO A 578 -24.53 8.93 5.20
CA PRO A 578 -24.69 7.64 5.86
C PRO A 578 -26.16 7.30 6.15
N ARG A 579 -26.49 6.02 6.01
CA ARG A 579 -27.86 5.46 6.10
C ARG A 579 -28.42 5.36 7.51
N GLY A 580 -27.63 5.67 8.53
CA GLY A 580 -28.01 5.53 9.94
C GLY A 580 -26.83 5.74 10.88
N PRO A 581 -27.05 5.59 12.19
CA PRO A 581 -25.97 5.64 13.17
C PRO A 581 -25.04 4.43 13.02
N ALA A 582 -23.91 4.46 13.70
CA ALA A 582 -23.13 3.25 13.92
C ALA A 582 -23.76 2.45 15.07
N ALA A 583 -23.60 1.13 15.07
CA ALA A 583 -24.07 0.30 16.18
C ALA A 583 -23.42 0.74 17.51
N TYR A 584 -24.26 1.20 18.42
CA TYR A 584 -23.96 1.63 19.77
C TYR A 584 -23.41 0.52 20.65
N ARG A 585 -23.78 -0.74 20.39
CA ARG A 585 -23.26 -1.92 21.10
C ARG A 585 -22.76 -2.98 20.12
N VAL A 586 -21.80 -3.78 20.56
CA VAL A 586 -21.45 -5.02 19.86
C VAL A 586 -22.67 -5.93 19.87
N GLY A 587 -23.04 -6.44 18.69
CA GLY A 587 -24.17 -7.35 18.54
C GLY A 587 -25.54 -6.70 18.71
N GLU A 588 -25.63 -5.37 18.64
CA GLU A 588 -26.90 -4.64 18.78
C GLU A 588 -28.02 -5.18 17.86
N HIS A 589 -27.65 -5.67 16.68
CA HIS A 589 -28.59 -6.15 15.67
C HIS A 589 -28.64 -7.69 15.60
N THR A 590 -27.93 -8.41 16.48
CA THR A 590 -27.83 -9.87 16.43
C THR A 590 -29.19 -10.56 16.47
N ARG A 591 -30.11 -10.13 17.34
CA ARG A 591 -31.44 -10.77 17.43
C ARG A 591 -32.25 -10.59 16.15
N ALA A 592 -32.30 -9.37 15.62
CA ALA A 592 -33.04 -9.05 14.41
C ALA A 592 -32.45 -9.80 13.21
N VAL A 593 -31.12 -9.82 13.07
CA VAL A 593 -30.46 -10.54 11.97
C VAL A 593 -30.67 -12.05 12.09
N LEU A 594 -30.45 -12.67 13.25
CA LEU A 594 -30.62 -14.12 13.37
C LEU A 594 -32.10 -14.55 13.34
N GLY A 595 -32.99 -13.76 13.93
CA GLY A 595 -34.42 -14.04 13.99
C GLY A 595 -35.12 -13.74 12.68
N ASP A 596 -35.07 -12.49 12.23
CA ASP A 596 -35.89 -11.99 11.12
C ASP A 596 -35.30 -12.36 9.76
N LEU A 597 -33.97 -12.30 9.61
CA LEU A 597 -33.31 -12.64 8.34
C LEU A 597 -33.03 -14.14 8.19
N LEU A 598 -32.53 -14.81 9.24
CA LEU A 598 -32.20 -16.25 9.16
C LEU A 598 -33.31 -17.18 9.66
N GLY A 599 -34.37 -16.66 10.29
CA GLY A 599 -35.46 -17.48 10.80
C GLY A 599 -35.10 -18.33 12.02
N TYR A 600 -34.05 -17.99 12.76
CA TYR A 600 -33.68 -18.74 13.96
C TYR A 600 -34.75 -18.57 15.04
N ALA A 601 -35.24 -19.69 15.57
CA ALA A 601 -36.20 -19.66 16.67
C ALA A 601 -35.62 -18.93 17.90
N PRO A 602 -36.44 -18.18 18.66
CA PRO A 602 -35.98 -17.45 19.86
C PRO A 602 -35.22 -18.33 20.87
N ALA A 603 -35.63 -19.60 21.01
CA ALA A 603 -34.96 -20.57 21.87
C ALA A 603 -33.51 -20.86 21.42
N ARG A 604 -33.26 -20.93 20.11
CA ARG A 604 -31.90 -21.13 19.56
C ARG A 604 -31.03 -19.90 19.78
N ILE A 605 -31.58 -18.69 19.58
CA ILE A 605 -30.86 -17.44 19.84
C ILE A 605 -30.51 -17.32 21.34
N ALA A 606 -31.44 -17.66 22.22
CA ALA A 606 -31.20 -17.68 23.66
C ALA A 606 -30.09 -18.68 24.03
N GLU A 607 -30.05 -19.84 23.37
CA GLU A 607 -29.01 -20.85 23.60
C GLU A 607 -27.62 -20.40 23.12
N LEU A 608 -27.54 -19.83 21.92
CA LEU A 608 -26.29 -19.28 21.38
C LEU A 608 -25.76 -18.16 22.27
N ARG A 609 -26.63 -17.30 22.81
CA ARG A 609 -26.27 -16.26 23.77
C ARG A 609 -25.74 -16.87 25.07
N ARG A 610 -26.49 -17.83 25.65
CA ARG A 610 -26.14 -18.48 26.93
C ARG A 610 -24.82 -19.24 26.86
N SER A 611 -24.53 -19.85 25.72
CA SER A 611 -23.29 -20.58 25.46
C SER A 611 -22.11 -19.66 25.09
N GLY A 612 -22.31 -18.34 24.98
CA GLY A 612 -21.26 -17.38 24.65
C GLY A 612 -20.83 -17.39 23.18
N VAL A 613 -21.64 -17.94 22.27
CA VAL A 613 -21.36 -17.93 20.83
C VAL A 613 -21.65 -16.55 20.22
N ILE A 614 -22.64 -15.84 20.76
CA ILE A 614 -23.09 -14.54 20.24
C ILE A 614 -23.26 -13.50 21.34
N ASP A 615 -23.09 -12.23 20.96
CA ASP A 615 -23.60 -11.10 21.74
C ASP A 615 -24.96 -10.68 21.20
N ALA A 616 -25.96 -10.66 22.07
CA ALA A 616 -27.30 -10.22 21.77
C ALA A 616 -27.83 -9.38 22.94
N PRO A 617 -27.40 -8.12 23.07
CA PRO A 617 -27.94 -7.21 24.08
C PRO A 617 -29.47 -7.13 23.96
N GLU A 618 -30.13 -6.79 25.06
CA GLU A 618 -31.57 -6.53 25.06
C GLU A 618 -31.81 -5.13 24.49
N ALA A 619 -32.91 -4.99 23.74
CA ALA A 619 -33.37 -3.68 23.32
C ALA A 619 -33.81 -2.92 24.57
N GLU A 620 -33.32 -1.68 24.72
CA GLU A 620 -33.74 -0.78 25.81
C GLU A 620 -35.12 -0.19 25.57
#